data_AF-D8U803-F1
#
_entry.id   AF-D8U803-F1
#
_cell.length_a   1.000
_cell.length_b   1.000
_cell.length_c   1.000
_cell.angle_alpha   90.00
_cell.angle_beta   90.00
_cell.angle_gamma   90.00
#
_symmetry.space_group_name_H-M   'P 1'
#
loop_
_entity.id
_entity.type
_entity.pdbx_description
1 polymer ?
#
loop_
_entity_poly.entity_id
_entity_poly.type
_entity_poly.pdbx_seq_one_letter_code
_entity_poly.pdbx_strand_id
1 'polypeptide(L)'
;MERAVASMAGLARSCRALGAAASTSLQHFCTTTTPTYGRTSVYVKEASEAAFNILDFDPQVEKAILNPDREVKVNLVVPMDNGEVNMYDAYRVQHNNVLGPFKGGIIFHPAVNLENMRSLASLNTWKFALLNVQFGGSKGGVAVDPRTLTDREVEKLTRKYVQALQEVIGPRTDIPAPDINTDERHMAWIFDQYSKLRGFTPAAVTGKPTWLHGIVGRDSAGGRGAAYSTREFMTRTLRRKVAGSSFLIQQGFGKLGSWTAQILQQELGAKIVGVSCSETAVYNENGLDIAALRAHVVQGGLLKDFAGGTGVPNDDNFLDLPADVLIPCAVDGTIHKDNVARCLHFKAVVEAANSALTPDADAVLREHGIPVLPDIYANGGAVIVSFFEWVQNNQNLQWEEDEVKRELDRYLTDAYNALLREQEQYGTSLSLRTAGYLVALKRLQQAELVRGHS
;
A
#
# COMPACT_ATOMS: atom_id res chain seq x y z
N MET A 1 38.36 -20.86 -14.52
CA MET A 1 36.96 -20.43 -14.70
C MET A 1 36.05 -20.87 -13.55
N GLU A 2 36.10 -22.13 -13.11
CA GLU A 2 35.20 -22.63 -12.04
C GLU A 2 35.34 -21.93 -10.67
N ARG A 3 36.56 -21.51 -10.28
CA ARG A 3 36.76 -20.76 -9.00
C ARG A 3 36.17 -19.33 -9.03
N ALA A 4 36.07 -18.70 -10.20
CA ALA A 4 35.47 -17.36 -10.33
C ALA A 4 33.94 -17.40 -10.28
N VAL A 5 33.34 -18.47 -10.83
CA VAL A 5 31.87 -18.69 -10.79
C VAL A 5 31.41 -19.01 -9.36
N ALA A 6 32.19 -19.79 -8.60
CA ALA A 6 31.89 -20.08 -7.19
C ALA A 6 31.97 -18.82 -6.29
N SER A 7 32.93 -17.92 -6.56
CA SER A 7 33.08 -16.65 -5.83
C SER A 7 31.92 -15.68 -6.12
N MET A 8 31.48 -15.55 -7.37
CA MET A 8 30.33 -14.71 -7.73
C MET A 8 29.01 -15.28 -7.18
N ALA A 9 28.83 -16.60 -7.17
CA ALA A 9 27.65 -17.23 -6.57
C ALA A 9 27.60 -17.04 -5.04
N GLY A 10 28.75 -17.05 -4.37
CA GLY A 10 28.87 -16.74 -2.94
C GLY A 10 28.55 -15.28 -2.62
N LEU A 11 29.05 -14.33 -3.42
CA LEU A 11 28.76 -12.90 -3.30
C LEU A 11 27.28 -12.59 -3.57
N ALA A 12 26.68 -13.20 -4.60
CA ALA A 12 25.26 -13.02 -4.92
C ALA A 12 24.33 -13.60 -3.83
N ARG A 13 24.69 -14.73 -3.21
CA ARG A 13 23.97 -15.29 -2.05
C ARG A 13 24.12 -14.43 -0.80
N SER A 14 25.32 -13.90 -0.54
CA SER A 14 25.60 -12.95 0.56
C SER A 14 24.79 -11.67 0.42
N CYS A 15 24.76 -11.04 -0.77
CA CYS A 15 23.97 -9.84 -1.02
C CYS A 15 22.45 -10.10 -0.92
N ARG A 16 21.96 -11.27 -1.35
CA ARG A 16 20.53 -11.64 -1.22
C ARG A 16 20.12 -11.94 0.23
N ALA A 17 20.98 -12.61 1.00
CA ALA A 17 20.74 -12.86 2.43
C ALA A 17 20.78 -11.56 3.24
N LEU A 18 21.70 -10.65 2.92
CA LEU A 18 21.74 -9.29 3.48
C LEU A 18 20.49 -8.49 3.09
N GLY A 19 20.00 -8.61 1.85
CA GLY A 19 18.77 -7.94 1.39
C GLY A 19 17.49 -8.44 2.09
N ALA A 20 17.36 -9.76 2.30
CA ALA A 20 16.23 -10.37 3.01
C ALA A 20 16.27 -10.14 4.53
N ALA A 21 17.47 -10.17 5.14
CA ALA A 21 17.63 -9.80 6.54
C ALA A 21 17.39 -8.30 6.76
N ALA A 22 17.83 -7.44 5.83
CA ALA A 22 17.60 -5.99 5.87
C ALA A 22 16.13 -5.60 5.67
N SER A 23 15.36 -6.34 4.85
CA SER A 23 13.92 -6.09 4.68
C SER A 23 13.14 -6.48 5.94
N THR A 24 13.56 -7.56 6.61
CA THR A 24 12.95 -8.04 7.86
C THR A 24 13.28 -7.13 9.05
N SER A 25 14.52 -6.60 9.13
CA SER A 25 14.93 -5.68 10.20
C SER A 25 14.25 -4.31 10.10
N LEU A 26 14.07 -3.76 8.88
CA LEU A 26 13.31 -2.52 8.65
C LEU A 26 11.81 -2.66 8.97
N GLN A 27 11.25 -3.88 8.89
CA GLN A 27 9.88 -4.15 9.36
C GLN A 27 9.81 -4.17 10.89
N HIS A 28 10.74 -4.86 11.57
CA HIS A 28 10.69 -5.01 13.04
C HIS A 28 10.95 -3.70 13.81
N PHE A 29 11.79 -2.80 13.30
CA PHE A 29 12.14 -1.55 14.01
C PHE A 29 11.03 -0.48 14.03
N CYS A 30 9.96 -0.63 13.24
CA CYS A 30 8.97 0.44 13.03
C CYS A 30 7.49 0.04 13.19
N THR A 31 7.16 -1.23 13.46
CA THR A 31 5.75 -1.71 13.48
C THR A 31 5.20 -2.05 14.87
N THR A 32 5.74 -1.47 15.93
CA THR A 32 5.24 -1.70 17.31
C THR A 32 3.91 -1.02 17.61
N THR A 33 3.40 -0.16 16.72
CA THR A 33 2.06 0.40 16.80
C THR A 33 1.05 -0.53 16.11
N THR A 34 0.21 -1.18 16.90
CA THR A 34 -0.98 -1.90 16.44
C THR A 34 -1.85 -0.93 15.61
N PRO A 35 -2.09 -1.18 14.31
CA PRO A 35 -2.98 -0.33 13.51
C PRO A 35 -4.37 -0.29 14.17
N THR A 36 -4.93 0.89 14.37
CA THR A 36 -6.27 1.04 14.95
C THR A 36 -7.32 0.69 13.91
N TYR A 37 -7.57 -0.61 13.75
CA TYR A 37 -8.52 -1.13 12.79
C TYR A 37 -9.97 -0.80 13.22
N GLY A 38 -10.42 0.40 12.87
CA GLY A 38 -11.77 0.88 13.17
C GLY A 38 -12.17 2.18 12.47
N ARG A 39 -11.23 2.95 11.92
CA ARG A 39 -11.52 4.27 11.33
C ARG A 39 -11.61 4.30 9.80
N THR A 40 -11.00 3.32 9.12
CA THR A 40 -10.99 3.29 7.64
C THR A 40 -12.38 3.20 7.03
N SER A 41 -13.34 2.53 7.69
CA SER A 41 -14.74 2.45 7.21
C SER A 41 -15.42 3.81 7.13
N VAL A 42 -15.17 4.68 8.11
CA VAL A 42 -15.74 6.03 8.18
C VAL A 42 -15.14 6.92 7.09
N TYR A 43 -13.82 6.89 6.92
CA TYR A 43 -13.11 7.75 5.97
C TYR A 43 -13.43 7.43 4.51
N VAL A 44 -13.48 6.12 4.21
CA VAL A 44 -13.88 5.59 2.90
C VAL A 44 -15.30 6.04 2.57
N LYS A 45 -16.21 5.97 3.54
CA LYS A 45 -17.60 6.40 3.38
C LYS A 45 -17.69 7.92 3.11
N GLU A 46 -17.21 8.76 4.02
CA GLU A 46 -17.30 10.23 3.91
C GLU A 46 -16.66 10.77 2.62
N ALA A 47 -15.48 10.25 2.26
CA ALA A 47 -14.79 10.72 1.07
C ALA A 47 -15.48 10.28 -0.24
N SER A 48 -16.14 9.11 -0.23
CA SER A 48 -16.92 8.63 -1.37
C SER A 48 -18.27 9.35 -1.51
N GLU A 49 -18.92 9.71 -0.40
CA GLU A 49 -20.23 10.40 -0.39
C GLU A 49 -20.17 11.72 -1.16
N ALA A 50 -19.08 12.49 -1.01
CA ALA A 50 -18.89 13.72 -1.76
C ALA A 50 -18.89 13.49 -3.28
N ALA A 51 -18.34 12.37 -3.75
CA ALA A 51 -18.32 12.01 -5.17
C ALA A 51 -19.67 11.47 -5.66
N PHE A 52 -20.37 10.68 -4.84
CA PHE A 52 -21.75 10.23 -5.13
C PHE A 52 -22.71 11.42 -5.24
N ASN A 53 -22.58 12.45 -4.40
CA ASN A 53 -23.43 13.64 -4.48
C ASN A 53 -23.20 14.49 -5.74
N ILE A 54 -22.04 14.37 -6.38
CA ILE A 54 -21.70 15.10 -7.61
C ILE A 54 -22.17 14.32 -8.86
N LEU A 55 -22.20 12.99 -8.80
CA LEU A 55 -22.56 12.13 -9.91
C LEU A 55 -24.05 11.79 -9.86
N ASP A 56 -24.74 11.96 -10.99
CA ASP A 56 -26.11 11.47 -11.14
C ASP A 56 -26.07 9.95 -11.37
N PHE A 57 -26.25 9.19 -10.30
CA PHE A 57 -26.27 7.73 -10.33
C PHE A 57 -27.68 7.21 -10.56
N ASP A 58 -27.80 6.19 -11.42
CA ASP A 58 -28.96 5.30 -11.34
C ASP A 58 -28.95 4.65 -9.94
N PRO A 59 -30.05 4.75 -9.16
CA PRO A 59 -30.10 4.20 -7.80
C PRO A 59 -29.80 2.69 -7.72
N GLN A 60 -30.00 1.94 -8.80
CA GLN A 60 -29.66 0.52 -8.87
C GLN A 60 -28.15 0.32 -8.99
N VAL A 61 -27.48 1.13 -9.83
CA VAL A 61 -26.02 1.11 -9.99
C VAL A 61 -25.33 1.55 -8.71
N GLU A 62 -25.83 2.58 -8.04
CA GLU A 62 -25.29 3.02 -6.75
C GLU A 62 -25.34 1.89 -5.71
N LYS A 63 -26.48 1.20 -5.58
CA LYS A 63 -26.62 0.05 -4.68
C LYS A 63 -25.67 -1.09 -5.03
N ALA A 64 -25.51 -1.39 -6.31
CA ALA A 64 -24.57 -2.43 -6.77
C ALA A 64 -23.12 -2.08 -6.42
N ILE A 65 -22.72 -0.81 -6.58
CA ILE A 65 -21.35 -0.37 -6.28
C ILE A 65 -21.08 -0.29 -4.77
N LEU A 66 -22.08 0.01 -3.94
CA LEU A 66 -21.91 0.15 -2.49
C LEU A 66 -21.90 -1.19 -1.74
N ASN A 67 -22.43 -2.26 -2.32
CA ASN A 67 -22.55 -3.56 -1.67
C ASN A 67 -21.61 -4.58 -2.30
N PRO A 68 -20.99 -5.46 -1.51
CA PRO A 68 -20.12 -6.48 -2.05
C PRO A 68 -20.88 -7.59 -2.77
N ASP A 69 -20.36 -8.05 -3.91
CA ASP A 69 -20.87 -9.17 -4.70
C ASP A 69 -20.95 -10.48 -3.89
N ARG A 70 -19.95 -10.73 -3.03
CA ARG A 70 -19.88 -11.97 -2.25
C ARG A 70 -19.07 -11.80 -0.97
N GLU A 71 -19.57 -12.43 0.09
CA GLU A 71 -18.88 -12.52 1.37
C GLU A 71 -18.78 -13.97 1.81
N VAL A 72 -17.57 -14.41 2.11
CA VAL A 72 -17.31 -15.77 2.57
C VAL A 72 -16.70 -15.72 3.95
N LYS A 73 -17.39 -16.30 4.94
CA LYS A 73 -16.86 -16.59 6.28
C LYS A 73 -16.62 -18.09 6.39
N VAL A 74 -15.44 -18.48 6.82
CA VAL A 74 -15.09 -19.87 7.13
C VAL A 74 -14.45 -19.94 8.51
N ASN A 75 -14.61 -21.08 9.18
CA ASN A 75 -13.92 -21.36 10.43
C ASN A 75 -12.81 -22.39 10.16
N LEU A 76 -11.57 -22.01 10.45
CA LEU A 76 -10.39 -22.82 10.19
C LEU A 76 -10.03 -23.63 11.43
N VAL A 77 -10.31 -24.92 11.38
CA VAL A 77 -9.91 -25.89 12.42
C VAL A 77 -8.46 -26.32 12.17
N VAL A 78 -7.55 -25.94 13.06
CA VAL A 78 -6.10 -26.15 12.92
C VAL A 78 -5.58 -26.98 14.10
N PRO A 79 -5.01 -28.18 13.85
CA PRO A 79 -4.29 -28.93 14.88
C PRO A 79 -2.93 -28.27 15.15
N MET A 80 -2.76 -27.88 16.40
CA MET A 80 -1.60 -27.16 16.93
C MET A 80 -0.46 -28.14 17.23
N ASP A 81 0.75 -27.60 17.36
CA ASP A 81 1.95 -28.42 17.63
C ASP A 81 1.98 -28.93 19.08
N ASN A 82 1.25 -28.30 19.99
CA ASN A 82 1.05 -28.75 21.37
C ASN A 82 0.00 -29.88 21.51
N GLY A 83 -0.63 -30.31 20.41
CA GLY A 83 -1.67 -31.35 20.38
C GLY A 83 -3.10 -30.84 20.58
N GLU A 84 -3.28 -29.54 20.87
CA GLU A 84 -4.61 -28.92 20.92
C GLU A 84 -5.15 -28.65 19.51
N VAL A 85 -6.44 -28.31 19.42
CA VAL A 85 -7.09 -27.90 18.18
C VAL A 85 -7.67 -26.52 18.38
N ASN A 86 -7.19 -25.57 17.58
CA ASN A 86 -7.67 -24.20 17.60
C ASN A 86 -8.60 -23.94 16.41
N MET A 87 -9.49 -22.97 16.59
CA MET A 87 -10.42 -22.52 15.57
C MET A 87 -10.21 -21.02 15.31
N TYR A 88 -10.04 -20.66 14.04
CA TYR A 88 -9.85 -19.27 13.64
C TYR A 88 -10.93 -18.85 12.65
N ASP A 89 -11.59 -17.73 12.95
CA ASP A 89 -12.50 -17.11 11.98
C ASP A 89 -11.69 -16.48 10.85
N ALA A 90 -12.09 -16.80 9.62
CA ALA A 90 -11.45 -16.32 8.41
C ALA A 90 -12.47 -15.81 7.41
N TYR A 91 -12.07 -14.82 6.64
CA TYR A 91 -12.93 -14.06 5.75
C TYR A 91 -12.30 -13.88 4.37
N ARG A 92 -13.16 -13.84 3.35
CA ARG A 92 -12.86 -13.28 2.01
C ARG A 92 -14.08 -12.52 1.51
N VAL A 93 -13.96 -11.19 1.43
CA VAL A 93 -14.97 -10.30 0.89
C VAL A 93 -14.57 -9.92 -0.52
N GLN A 94 -15.44 -10.19 -1.48
CA GLN A 94 -15.32 -9.89 -2.90
C GLN A 94 -16.32 -8.78 -3.20
N HIS A 95 -15.81 -7.57 -3.42
CA HIS A 95 -16.63 -6.37 -3.44
C HIS A 95 -17.27 -6.13 -4.81
N ASN A 96 -16.46 -5.95 -5.84
CA ASN A 96 -16.98 -5.75 -7.19
C ASN A 96 -15.96 -6.26 -8.21
N ASN A 97 -16.42 -6.97 -9.25
CA ASN A 97 -15.57 -7.51 -10.33
C ASN A 97 -15.86 -6.90 -11.72
N VAL A 98 -16.51 -5.74 -11.77
CA VAL A 98 -17.01 -5.19 -13.04
C VAL A 98 -15.88 -4.90 -14.04
N LEU A 99 -14.72 -4.46 -13.54
CA LEU A 99 -13.52 -4.14 -14.31
C LEU A 99 -12.52 -5.30 -14.46
N GLY A 100 -12.73 -6.41 -13.75
CA GLY A 100 -11.77 -7.53 -13.75
C GLY A 100 -11.88 -8.41 -12.51
N PRO A 101 -11.02 -9.42 -12.37
CA PRO A 101 -11.09 -10.34 -11.24
C PRO A 101 -10.83 -9.60 -9.93
N PHE A 102 -11.39 -10.10 -8.84
CA PHE A 102 -11.23 -9.51 -7.53
C PHE A 102 -9.75 -9.50 -7.11
N LYS A 103 -9.32 -8.43 -6.45
CA LYS A 103 -7.93 -8.29 -5.99
C LYS A 103 -7.87 -7.73 -4.59
N GLY A 104 -7.11 -8.40 -3.72
CA GLY A 104 -7.12 -8.04 -2.31
C GLY A 104 -6.11 -8.75 -1.45
N GLY A 105 -5.48 -8.01 -0.53
CA GLY A 105 -4.56 -8.54 0.48
C GLY A 105 -5.23 -9.49 1.48
N ILE A 106 -4.41 -10.27 2.20
CA ILE A 106 -4.82 -11.11 3.33
C ILE A 106 -4.16 -10.59 4.61
N ILE A 107 -4.94 -10.31 5.64
CA ILE A 107 -4.46 -9.81 6.93
C ILE A 107 -4.54 -10.90 8.00
N PHE A 108 -3.47 -11.09 8.77
CA PHE A 108 -3.48 -11.92 9.99
C PHE A 108 -3.45 -11.01 11.21
N HIS A 109 -4.60 -10.77 11.83
CA HIS A 109 -4.66 -9.87 12.99
C HIS A 109 -5.86 -10.20 13.88
N PRO A 110 -5.76 -10.11 15.22
CA PRO A 110 -6.86 -10.43 16.13
C PRO A 110 -8.09 -9.55 15.94
N ALA A 111 -7.94 -8.32 15.43
CA ALA A 111 -9.05 -7.40 15.16
C ALA A 111 -9.81 -7.68 13.85
N VAL A 112 -9.40 -8.66 13.04
CA VAL A 112 -10.09 -8.98 11.79
C VAL A 112 -11.55 -9.35 12.05
N ASN A 113 -12.47 -8.64 11.39
CA ASN A 113 -13.89 -8.93 11.36
C ASN A 113 -14.49 -8.59 9.98
N LEU A 114 -15.75 -8.97 9.77
CA LEU A 114 -16.40 -8.85 8.46
C LEU A 114 -16.55 -7.39 8.00
N GLU A 115 -16.97 -6.48 8.89
CA GLU A 115 -17.16 -5.06 8.56
C GLU A 115 -15.85 -4.41 8.10
N ASN A 116 -14.78 -4.70 8.83
CA ASN A 116 -13.42 -4.31 8.52
C ASN A 116 -12.93 -4.83 7.15
N MET A 117 -13.32 -6.04 6.76
CA MET A 117 -12.99 -6.59 5.43
C MET A 117 -13.81 -5.93 4.32
N ARG A 118 -15.10 -5.63 4.55
CA ARG A 118 -15.97 -4.93 3.60
C ARG A 118 -15.39 -3.57 3.21
N SER A 119 -15.05 -2.74 4.20
CA SER A 119 -14.54 -1.39 3.94
C SER A 119 -13.20 -1.39 3.21
N LEU A 120 -12.30 -2.34 3.49
CA LEU A 120 -11.05 -2.43 2.73
C LEU A 120 -11.26 -3.01 1.32
N ALA A 121 -12.24 -3.88 1.12
CA ALA A 121 -12.55 -4.43 -0.19
C ALA A 121 -13.17 -3.35 -1.12
N SER A 122 -14.02 -2.47 -0.59
CA SER A 122 -14.54 -1.32 -1.35
C SER A 122 -13.44 -0.32 -1.69
N LEU A 123 -12.57 0.03 -0.74
CA LEU A 123 -11.41 0.88 -0.99
C LEU A 123 -10.50 0.33 -2.09
N ASN A 124 -10.26 -0.98 -2.10
CA ASN A 124 -9.51 -1.64 -3.16
C ASN A 124 -10.19 -1.47 -4.52
N THR A 125 -11.50 -1.69 -4.61
CA THR A 125 -12.29 -1.50 -5.84
C THR A 125 -12.06 -0.09 -6.41
N TRP A 126 -12.23 0.93 -5.58
CA TRP A 126 -12.12 2.32 -6.00
C TRP A 126 -10.68 2.69 -6.38
N LYS A 127 -9.70 2.17 -5.64
CA LYS A 127 -8.28 2.37 -5.93
C LYS A 127 -7.88 1.77 -7.27
N PHE A 128 -8.27 0.52 -7.56
CA PHE A 128 -7.98 -0.10 -8.85
C PHE A 128 -8.66 0.64 -10.00
N ALA A 129 -9.94 1.01 -9.81
CA ALA A 129 -10.69 1.79 -10.78
C ALA A 129 -10.00 3.13 -11.08
N LEU A 130 -9.56 3.89 -10.06
CA LEU A 130 -8.82 5.15 -10.24
C LEU A 130 -7.52 4.97 -11.02
N LEU A 131 -6.74 3.94 -10.66
CA LEU A 131 -5.42 3.68 -11.26
C LEU A 131 -5.50 3.04 -12.65
N ASN A 132 -6.72 2.82 -13.19
CA ASN A 132 -6.96 2.14 -14.45
C ASN A 132 -6.36 0.71 -14.50
N VAL A 133 -6.33 0.06 -13.35
CA VAL A 133 -5.90 -1.32 -13.20
C VAL A 133 -7.12 -2.21 -13.39
N GLN A 134 -7.01 -3.22 -14.25
CA GLN A 134 -8.12 -4.12 -14.64
C GLN A 134 -8.35 -5.19 -13.57
N PHE A 135 -8.63 -4.74 -12.36
CA PHE A 135 -8.99 -5.55 -11.21
C PHE A 135 -10.26 -5.01 -10.56
N GLY A 136 -11.04 -5.93 -10.03
CA GLY A 136 -12.02 -5.65 -9.00
C GLY A 136 -11.38 -5.53 -7.61
N GLY A 137 -12.19 -5.26 -6.58
CA GLY A 137 -11.72 -5.21 -5.20
C GLY A 137 -12.12 -6.41 -4.37
N SER A 138 -11.20 -6.91 -3.57
CA SER A 138 -11.47 -7.85 -2.47
C SER A 138 -10.62 -7.53 -1.25
N LYS A 139 -10.94 -8.16 -0.13
CA LYS A 139 -10.06 -8.24 1.04
C LYS A 139 -10.31 -9.55 1.77
N GLY A 140 -9.26 -10.14 2.32
CA GLY A 140 -9.38 -11.31 3.19
C GLY A 140 -8.60 -11.13 4.48
N GLY A 141 -8.88 -11.99 5.44
CA GLY A 141 -8.12 -12.03 6.67
C GLY A 141 -8.48 -13.21 7.56
N VAL A 142 -7.66 -13.41 8.57
CA VAL A 142 -7.83 -14.40 9.64
C VAL A 142 -7.70 -13.70 10.98
N ALA A 143 -8.67 -13.92 11.86
CA ALA A 143 -8.68 -13.40 13.22
C ALA A 143 -7.68 -14.18 14.09
N VAL A 144 -6.40 -13.82 13.99
CA VAL A 144 -5.29 -14.50 14.67
C VAL A 144 -4.19 -13.51 15.02
N ASP A 145 -3.54 -13.71 16.18
CA ASP A 145 -2.25 -13.08 16.47
C ASP A 145 -1.14 -14.03 16.02
N PRO A 146 -0.40 -13.73 14.94
CA PRO A 146 0.64 -14.62 14.43
C PRO A 146 1.81 -14.79 15.42
N ARG A 147 1.98 -13.88 16.40
CA ARG A 147 3.06 -13.95 17.39
C ARG A 147 2.85 -15.06 18.41
N THR A 148 1.63 -15.57 18.53
CA THR A 148 1.30 -16.70 19.40
C THR A 148 1.48 -18.04 18.70
N LEU A 149 1.84 -18.04 17.42
CA LEU A 149 1.99 -19.23 16.58
C LEU A 149 3.45 -19.48 16.23
N THR A 150 3.81 -20.75 16.10
CA THR A 150 5.06 -21.15 15.46
C THR A 150 4.98 -20.97 13.94
N ASP A 151 6.13 -20.84 13.26
CA ASP A 151 6.18 -20.74 11.79
C ASP A 151 5.44 -21.90 11.10
N ARG A 152 5.51 -23.11 11.68
CA ARG A 152 4.83 -24.29 11.17
C ARG A 152 3.31 -24.19 11.30
N GLU A 153 2.82 -23.64 12.41
CA GLU A 153 1.39 -23.42 12.63
C GLU A 153 0.85 -22.32 11.72
N VAL A 154 1.62 -21.25 11.49
CA VAL A 154 1.28 -20.20 10.52
C VAL A 154 1.19 -20.79 9.11
N GLU A 155 2.12 -21.66 8.71
CA GLU A 155 2.05 -22.37 7.43
C GLU A 155 0.78 -23.24 7.34
N LYS A 156 0.51 -24.08 8.35
CA LYS A 156 -0.69 -24.94 8.40
C LYS A 156 -1.97 -24.10 8.28
N LEU A 157 -2.07 -23.01 9.03
CA LEU A 157 -3.19 -22.08 9.01
C LEU A 157 -3.39 -21.47 7.61
N THR A 158 -2.30 -21.00 6.99
CA THR A 158 -2.31 -20.42 5.64
C THR A 158 -2.79 -21.45 4.60
N ARG A 159 -2.34 -22.70 4.69
CA ARG A 159 -2.77 -23.78 3.80
C ARG A 159 -4.24 -24.14 4.01
N LYS A 160 -4.72 -24.14 5.26
CA LYS A 160 -6.13 -24.37 5.59
C LYS A 160 -7.02 -23.25 5.05
N TYR A 161 -6.57 -22.00 5.12
CA TYR A 161 -7.24 -20.86 4.50
C TYR A 161 -7.47 -21.08 2.99
N VAL A 162 -6.42 -21.50 2.27
CA VAL A 162 -6.54 -21.82 0.83
C VAL A 162 -7.47 -22.99 0.57
N GLN A 163 -7.36 -24.07 1.35
CA GLN A 163 -8.22 -25.24 1.20
C GLN A 163 -9.71 -24.87 1.34
N ALA A 164 -10.04 -24.00 2.30
CA ALA A 164 -11.40 -23.56 2.57
C ALA A 164 -11.95 -22.58 1.51
N LEU A 165 -11.08 -21.82 0.83
CA LEU A 165 -11.46 -20.75 -0.09
C LEU A 165 -11.13 -21.01 -1.56
N GLN A 166 -10.61 -22.20 -1.89
CA GLN A 166 -10.16 -22.57 -3.24
C GLN A 166 -11.22 -22.44 -4.35
N GLU A 167 -12.50 -22.39 -4.01
CA GLU A 167 -13.62 -22.22 -4.97
C GLU A 167 -13.87 -20.76 -5.31
N VAL A 168 -13.44 -19.84 -4.44
CA VAL A 168 -13.64 -18.40 -4.63
C VAL A 168 -12.36 -17.67 -5.01
N ILE A 169 -11.18 -18.28 -4.80
CA ILE A 169 -9.89 -17.74 -5.26
C ILE A 169 -9.42 -18.42 -6.56
N GLY A 170 -8.72 -17.66 -7.39
CA GLY A 170 -8.16 -18.16 -8.63
C GLY A 170 -7.68 -17.06 -9.57
N PRO A 171 -6.87 -17.42 -10.59
CA PRO A 171 -6.17 -16.47 -11.46
C PRO A 171 -7.11 -15.58 -12.30
N ARG A 172 -8.38 -15.99 -12.47
CA ARG A 172 -9.41 -15.28 -13.22
C ARG A 172 -10.64 -14.92 -12.37
N THR A 173 -10.54 -15.11 -11.05
CA THR A 173 -11.68 -14.93 -10.15
C THR A 173 -11.30 -13.98 -9.03
N ASP A 174 -10.34 -14.35 -8.18
CA ASP A 174 -9.91 -13.54 -7.05
C ASP A 174 -8.45 -13.86 -6.71
N ILE A 175 -7.60 -12.83 -6.72
CA ILE A 175 -6.15 -12.93 -6.60
C ILE A 175 -5.68 -12.35 -5.26
N PRO A 176 -5.32 -13.20 -4.28
CA PRO A 176 -4.78 -12.72 -3.04
C PRO A 176 -3.42 -12.02 -3.18
N ALA A 177 -3.11 -11.22 -2.18
CA ALA A 177 -1.81 -10.58 -1.97
C ALA A 177 -1.47 -10.61 -0.48
N PRO A 178 -0.22 -10.34 -0.10
CA PRO A 178 0.12 -10.13 1.29
C PRO A 178 -0.30 -8.73 1.73
N ASP A 179 -0.45 -8.58 3.03
CA ASP A 179 -0.90 -7.39 3.74
C ASP A 179 -0.37 -7.44 5.18
N ILE A 180 -1.01 -6.76 6.13
CA ILE A 180 -0.57 -6.76 7.54
C ILE A 180 -0.36 -8.21 8.05
N ASN A 181 0.85 -8.46 8.57
CA ASN A 181 1.31 -9.74 9.10
C ASN A 181 1.31 -10.93 8.11
N THR A 182 1.24 -10.66 6.81
CA THR A 182 1.52 -11.67 5.79
C THR A 182 2.60 -11.16 4.83
N ASP A 183 3.38 -12.07 4.25
CA ASP A 183 4.57 -11.74 3.46
C ASP A 183 4.71 -12.66 2.24
N GLU A 184 5.86 -12.61 1.57
CA GLU A 184 6.14 -13.46 0.42
C GLU A 184 6.16 -14.97 0.75
N ARG A 185 6.47 -15.37 1.99
CA ARG A 185 6.41 -16.77 2.43
C ARG A 185 4.98 -17.26 2.48
N HIS A 186 4.08 -16.44 3.02
CA HIS A 186 2.64 -16.72 3.00
C HIS A 186 2.14 -16.89 1.56
N MET A 187 2.54 -16.00 0.65
CA MET A 187 2.14 -16.09 -0.75
C MET A 187 2.72 -17.33 -1.45
N ALA A 188 3.93 -17.75 -1.11
CA ALA A 188 4.52 -18.99 -1.59
C ALA A 188 3.72 -20.22 -1.12
N TRP A 189 3.31 -20.27 0.15
CA TRP A 189 2.44 -21.34 0.66
C TRP A 189 1.07 -21.35 -0.01
N ILE A 190 0.50 -20.17 -0.27
CA ILE A 190 -0.77 -20.05 -0.98
C ILE A 190 -0.63 -20.58 -2.42
N PHE A 191 0.43 -20.17 -3.12
CA PHE A 191 0.73 -20.63 -4.47
C PHE A 191 0.88 -22.15 -4.53
N ASP A 192 1.69 -22.73 -3.63
CA ASP A 192 1.92 -24.17 -3.57
C ASP A 192 0.63 -24.93 -3.24
N GLN A 193 -0.12 -24.48 -2.23
CA GLN A 193 -1.35 -25.14 -1.82
C GLN A 193 -2.43 -25.06 -2.89
N TYR A 194 -2.59 -23.91 -3.56
CA TYR A 194 -3.54 -23.78 -4.65
C TYR A 194 -3.13 -24.63 -5.86
N SER A 195 -1.82 -24.65 -6.18
CA SER A 195 -1.31 -25.44 -7.30
C SER A 195 -1.47 -26.94 -7.10
N LYS A 196 -1.39 -27.43 -5.85
CA LYS A 196 -1.72 -28.82 -5.51
C LYS A 196 -3.19 -29.18 -5.80
N LEU A 197 -4.10 -28.23 -5.64
CA LEU A 197 -5.55 -28.45 -5.77
C LEU A 197 -6.06 -28.24 -7.20
N ARG A 198 -5.48 -27.28 -7.94
CA ARG A 198 -5.99 -26.82 -9.25
C ARG A 198 -4.98 -26.93 -10.40
N GLY A 199 -3.80 -27.47 -10.15
CA GLY A 199 -2.69 -27.51 -11.10
C GLY A 199 -1.85 -26.24 -11.07
N PHE A 200 -0.69 -26.28 -11.73
CA PHE A 200 0.32 -25.22 -11.69
C PHE A 200 -0.23 -23.85 -12.14
N THR A 201 -0.42 -22.93 -11.19
CA THR A 201 -1.14 -21.67 -11.43
C THR A 201 -0.46 -20.46 -10.74
N PRO A 202 0.64 -19.92 -11.30
CA PRO A 202 1.39 -18.83 -10.66
C PRO A 202 0.62 -17.52 -10.52
N ALA A 203 -0.36 -17.28 -11.39
CA ALA A 203 -1.21 -16.09 -11.38
C ALA A 203 -2.33 -16.12 -10.30
N ALA A 204 -2.51 -17.22 -9.57
CA ALA A 204 -3.56 -17.34 -8.55
C ALA A 204 -3.31 -16.44 -7.33
N VAL A 205 -2.06 -16.03 -7.10
CA VAL A 205 -1.66 -15.18 -5.98
C VAL A 205 -0.54 -14.26 -6.44
N THR A 206 -0.51 -13.06 -5.89
CA THR A 206 0.55 -12.08 -6.15
C THR A 206 1.35 -11.83 -4.89
N GLY A 207 2.55 -11.31 -5.08
CA GLY A 207 3.47 -11.03 -4.02
C GLY A 207 4.33 -12.20 -3.59
N LYS A 208 4.62 -13.08 -4.54
CA LYS A 208 5.53 -14.20 -4.35
C LYS A 208 6.98 -13.72 -4.35
N PRO A 209 7.93 -14.52 -3.84
CA PRO A 209 9.35 -14.25 -3.99
C PRO A 209 9.74 -14.16 -5.47
N THR A 210 10.72 -13.32 -5.82
CA THR A 210 11.15 -13.12 -7.22
C THR A 210 11.63 -14.41 -7.90
N TRP A 211 12.28 -15.30 -7.15
CA TRP A 211 12.71 -16.62 -7.64
C TRP A 211 11.57 -17.65 -7.70
N LEU A 212 10.36 -17.29 -7.28
CA LEU A 212 9.16 -18.11 -7.31
C LEU A 212 8.00 -17.33 -7.97
N HIS A 213 8.19 -16.95 -9.24
CA HIS A 213 7.18 -16.26 -10.05
C HIS A 213 6.73 -14.88 -9.51
N GLY A 214 7.48 -14.29 -8.58
CA GLY A 214 7.31 -12.91 -8.15
C GLY A 214 7.85 -11.92 -9.18
N ILE A 215 7.44 -10.66 -9.05
CA ILE A 215 7.92 -9.56 -9.88
C ILE A 215 9.11 -8.85 -9.24
N VAL A 216 10.09 -8.46 -10.05
CA VAL A 216 11.22 -7.62 -9.63
C VAL A 216 10.75 -6.21 -9.25
N GLY A 217 11.52 -5.52 -8.40
CA GLY A 217 11.19 -4.16 -7.97
C GLY A 217 10.01 -4.02 -6.99
N ARG A 218 9.30 -5.11 -6.67
CA ARG A 218 8.16 -5.14 -5.76
C ARG A 218 8.43 -4.48 -4.41
N ASP A 219 9.62 -4.71 -3.84
CA ASP A 219 9.96 -4.16 -2.54
C ASP A 219 9.97 -2.63 -2.51
N SER A 220 10.39 -2.02 -3.62
CA SER A 220 10.42 -0.57 -3.79
C SER A 220 9.11 0.00 -4.32
N ALA A 221 8.17 -0.84 -4.80
CA ALA A 221 7.01 -0.40 -5.58
C ALA A 221 6.12 0.63 -4.86
N GLY A 222 5.88 0.44 -3.55
CA GLY A 222 5.10 1.40 -2.75
C GLY A 222 5.79 2.76 -2.65
N GLY A 223 7.07 2.79 -2.27
CA GLY A 223 7.82 4.04 -2.13
C GLY A 223 8.13 4.71 -3.48
N ARG A 224 8.35 3.92 -4.53
CA ARG A 224 8.50 4.41 -5.90
C ARG A 224 7.21 5.05 -6.38
N GLY A 225 6.08 4.40 -6.12
CA GLY A 225 4.76 4.96 -6.39
C GLY A 225 4.56 6.30 -5.71
N ALA A 226 4.80 6.37 -4.39
CA ALA A 226 4.69 7.61 -3.64
C ALA A 226 5.61 8.72 -4.16
N ALA A 227 6.85 8.39 -4.53
CA ALA A 227 7.80 9.34 -5.10
C ALA A 227 7.36 9.88 -6.48
N TYR A 228 6.91 9.00 -7.39
CA TYR A 228 6.42 9.41 -8.71
C TYR A 228 5.10 10.19 -8.61
N SER A 229 4.19 9.78 -7.72
CA SER A 229 2.98 10.53 -7.42
C SER A 229 3.29 11.92 -6.85
N THR A 230 4.29 12.03 -5.98
CA THR A 230 4.79 13.32 -5.46
C THR A 230 5.37 14.17 -6.58
N ARG A 231 6.12 13.57 -7.52
CA ARG A 231 6.65 14.28 -8.70
C ARG A 231 5.54 14.89 -9.53
N GLU A 232 4.51 14.12 -9.87
CA GLU A 232 3.35 14.62 -10.62
C GLU A 232 2.67 15.77 -9.87
N PHE A 233 2.41 15.58 -8.58
CA PHE A 233 1.76 16.57 -7.73
C PHE A 233 2.53 17.88 -7.62
N MET A 234 3.82 17.81 -7.31
CA MET A 234 4.73 18.96 -7.24
C MET A 234 4.77 19.71 -8.57
N THR A 235 4.94 18.99 -9.68
CA THR A 235 5.15 19.61 -10.99
C THR A 235 3.87 20.24 -11.55
N ARG A 236 2.72 19.60 -11.32
CA ARG A 236 1.49 19.91 -12.05
C ARG A 236 0.44 20.62 -11.21
N THR A 237 0.33 20.34 -9.91
CA THR A 237 -0.49 21.15 -9.00
C THR A 237 0.31 22.30 -8.43
N LEU A 238 1.48 22.05 -7.83
CA LEU A 238 2.24 23.10 -7.14
C LEU A 238 3.11 23.96 -8.06
N ARG A 239 3.30 23.53 -9.32
CA ARG A 239 4.20 24.17 -10.30
C ARG A 239 5.62 24.35 -9.76
N ARG A 240 6.09 23.36 -9.00
CA ARG A 240 7.43 23.31 -8.37
C ARG A 240 8.19 22.07 -8.82
N LYS A 241 9.52 22.16 -8.83
CA LYS A 241 10.39 20.99 -9.05
C LYS A 241 10.54 20.23 -7.73
N VAL A 242 10.67 18.91 -7.82
CA VAL A 242 11.07 18.08 -6.67
C VAL A 242 12.52 18.38 -6.28
N ALA A 243 13.39 18.54 -7.29
CA ALA A 243 14.80 18.83 -7.11
C ALA A 243 15.00 20.12 -6.29
N GLY A 244 15.71 19.99 -5.16
CA GLY A 244 15.99 21.09 -4.24
C GLY A 244 14.89 21.43 -3.24
N SER A 245 13.67 20.90 -3.39
CA SER A 245 12.62 21.05 -2.37
C SER A 245 12.91 20.18 -1.14
N SER A 246 12.50 20.69 0.03
CA SER A 246 12.72 20.03 1.32
C SER A 246 11.52 19.15 1.71
N PHE A 247 11.79 17.94 2.18
CA PHE A 247 10.77 16.95 2.53
C PHE A 247 10.96 16.41 3.94
N LEU A 248 9.85 16.25 4.64
CA LEU A 248 9.77 15.62 5.95
C LEU A 248 9.00 14.30 5.83
N ILE A 249 9.68 13.18 6.13
CA ILE A 249 9.09 11.84 6.09
C ILE A 249 8.62 11.50 7.50
N GLN A 250 7.32 11.60 7.71
CA GLN A 250 6.73 11.51 9.03
C GLN A 250 6.19 10.11 9.28
N GLN A 251 6.43 9.61 10.49
CA GLN A 251 6.13 8.29 11.02
C GLN A 251 6.14 7.24 9.91
N GLY A 252 7.28 6.61 9.65
CA GLY A 252 7.29 5.50 8.68
C GLY A 252 8.58 5.22 7.94
N PHE A 253 9.76 5.39 8.55
CA PHE A 253 11.02 4.88 7.97
C PHE A 253 11.14 3.33 7.98
N GLY A 254 10.00 2.63 7.91
CA GLY A 254 9.94 1.24 7.48
C GLY A 254 10.01 1.14 5.95
N LYS A 255 9.44 0.08 5.39
CA LYS A 255 9.51 -0.20 3.94
C LYS A 255 9.02 0.97 3.07
N LEU A 256 7.86 1.55 3.37
CA LEU A 256 7.28 2.63 2.56
C LEU A 256 8.14 3.90 2.62
N GLY A 257 8.30 4.51 3.79
CA GLY A 257 8.98 5.80 3.92
C GLY A 257 10.46 5.74 3.57
N SER A 258 11.17 4.65 3.87
CA SER A 258 12.59 4.53 3.48
C SER A 258 12.79 4.45 1.97
N TRP A 259 11.93 3.72 1.25
CA TRP A 259 11.96 3.69 -0.22
C TRP A 259 11.51 5.02 -0.82
N THR A 260 10.45 5.64 -0.29
CA THR A 260 9.99 6.96 -0.75
C THR A 260 11.11 7.99 -0.61
N ALA A 261 11.74 8.09 0.56
CA ALA A 261 12.84 9.00 0.84
C ALA A 261 14.03 8.76 -0.10
N GLN A 262 14.42 7.50 -0.29
CA GLN A 262 15.56 7.17 -1.13
C GLN A 262 15.32 7.53 -2.60
N ILE A 263 14.14 7.19 -3.14
CA ILE A 263 13.83 7.44 -4.55
C ILE A 263 13.66 8.94 -4.81
N LEU A 264 12.98 9.66 -3.91
CA LEU A 264 12.89 11.12 -3.97
C LEU A 264 14.28 11.77 -4.00
N GLN A 265 15.19 11.33 -3.14
CA GLN A 265 16.54 11.89 -3.07
C GLN A 265 17.39 11.52 -4.30
N GLN A 266 17.51 10.23 -4.61
CA GLN A 266 18.47 9.72 -5.58
C GLN A 266 18.03 9.93 -7.03
N GLU A 267 16.73 9.81 -7.31
CA GLU A 267 16.22 9.86 -8.69
C GLU A 267 15.59 11.23 -9.02
N LEU A 268 15.08 11.94 -8.02
CA LEU A 268 14.34 13.21 -8.23
C LEU A 268 15.02 14.44 -7.60
N GLY A 269 16.16 14.26 -6.91
CA GLY A 269 16.97 15.36 -6.35
C GLY A 269 16.34 16.06 -5.13
N ALA A 270 15.42 15.40 -4.44
CA ALA A 270 14.79 15.94 -3.23
C ALA A 270 15.78 16.08 -2.07
N LYS A 271 15.56 17.10 -1.24
CA LYS A 271 16.29 17.28 0.02
C LYS A 271 15.46 16.71 1.17
N ILE A 272 15.74 15.48 1.58
CA ILE A 272 15.07 14.89 2.75
C ILE A 272 15.72 15.49 4.01
N VAL A 273 14.98 16.33 4.73
CA VAL A 273 15.53 17.06 5.89
C VAL A 273 15.18 16.40 7.22
N GLY A 274 14.17 15.55 7.27
CA GLY A 274 13.86 14.81 8.48
C GLY A 274 13.07 13.55 8.22
N VAL A 275 13.27 12.59 9.12
CA VAL A 275 12.67 11.26 9.07
C VAL A 275 12.29 10.83 10.48
N SER A 276 11.09 10.29 10.68
CA SER A 276 10.69 9.67 11.95
C SER A 276 10.21 8.21 11.82
N CYS A 277 10.39 7.45 12.90
CA CYS A 277 9.83 6.12 13.11
C CYS A 277 8.79 6.12 14.24
N SER A 278 8.46 5.00 14.86
CA SER A 278 7.55 4.93 16.02
C SER A 278 8.20 5.47 17.31
N GLU A 279 9.52 5.41 17.43
CA GLU A 279 10.23 5.69 18.69
C GLU A 279 11.15 6.91 18.64
N THR A 280 11.75 7.17 17.48
CA THR A 280 12.80 8.19 17.33
C THR A 280 12.69 8.91 16.00
N ALA A 281 13.36 10.04 15.89
CA ALA A 281 13.42 10.82 14.67
C ALA A 281 14.80 11.46 14.51
N VAL A 282 15.11 11.86 13.29
CA VAL A 282 16.35 12.57 12.95
C VAL A 282 16.05 13.71 11.99
N TYR A 283 16.72 14.84 12.22
CA TYR A 283 16.58 16.05 11.41
C TYR A 283 17.94 16.63 11.04
N ASN A 284 18.07 17.08 9.80
CA ASN A 284 19.19 17.86 9.30
C ASN A 284 18.66 18.87 8.27
N GLU A 285 18.69 20.15 8.62
CA GLU A 285 18.26 21.24 7.74
C GLU A 285 19.03 21.26 6.41
N ASN A 286 20.26 20.71 6.35
CA ASN A 286 21.10 20.62 5.16
C ASN A 286 20.84 19.35 4.34
N GLY A 287 19.97 18.46 4.82
CA GLY A 287 19.61 17.21 4.18
C GLY A 287 20.32 16.00 4.80
N LEU A 288 19.60 14.89 4.88
CA LEU A 288 20.07 13.60 5.37
C LEU A 288 20.60 12.76 4.20
N ASP A 289 21.69 12.03 4.37
CA ASP A 289 22.06 10.95 3.45
C ASP A 289 21.18 9.73 3.74
N ILE A 290 20.17 9.50 2.89
CA ILE A 290 19.20 8.43 3.11
C ILE A 290 19.81 7.04 2.89
N ALA A 291 20.81 6.90 2.02
CA ALA A 291 21.49 5.62 1.84
C ALA A 291 22.28 5.25 3.10
N ALA A 292 23.01 6.20 3.67
CA ALA A 292 23.73 6.01 4.93
C ALA A 292 22.77 5.78 6.10
N LEU A 293 21.67 6.53 6.18
CA LEU A 293 20.66 6.36 7.24
C LEU A 293 20.00 4.98 7.17
N ARG A 294 19.66 4.49 5.97
CA ARG A 294 19.13 3.13 5.80
C ARG A 294 20.13 2.07 6.25
N ALA A 295 21.41 2.22 5.90
CA ALA A 295 22.46 1.30 6.33
C ALA A 295 22.62 1.27 7.86
N HIS A 296 22.56 2.44 8.52
CA HIS A 296 22.59 2.57 9.97
C HIS A 296 21.43 1.82 10.65
N VAL A 297 20.20 2.00 10.16
CA VAL A 297 19.01 1.31 10.71
C VAL A 297 19.09 -0.21 10.48
N VAL A 298 19.56 -0.65 9.31
CA VAL A 298 19.73 -2.08 9.02
C VAL A 298 20.75 -2.74 9.96
N GLN A 299 21.75 -1.99 10.43
CA GLN A 299 22.73 -2.43 11.42
C GLN A 299 22.21 -2.37 12.88
N GLY A 300 20.96 -1.97 13.08
CA GLY A 300 20.31 -1.89 14.40
C GLY A 300 20.46 -0.54 15.09
N GLY A 301 20.95 0.48 14.39
CA GLY A 301 21.04 1.84 14.92
C GLY A 301 19.67 2.53 14.96
N LEU A 302 19.41 3.33 16.00
CA LEU A 302 18.20 4.15 16.10
C LEU A 302 18.36 5.43 15.26
N LEU A 303 17.25 6.00 14.78
CA LEU A 303 17.29 7.22 13.96
C LEU A 303 17.99 8.37 14.69
N LYS A 304 17.67 8.56 15.98
CA LYS A 304 18.25 9.62 16.81
C LYS A 304 19.78 9.54 16.97
N ASP A 305 20.36 8.36 16.77
CA ASP A 305 21.79 8.11 16.94
C ASP A 305 22.57 8.23 15.61
N PHE A 306 21.88 8.60 14.53
CA PHE A 306 22.52 8.78 13.23
C PHE A 306 23.37 10.06 13.20
N ALA A 307 24.68 9.92 13.03
CA ALA A 307 25.64 11.03 13.05
C ALA A 307 25.42 12.10 11.96
N GLY A 308 24.68 11.78 10.91
CA GLY A 308 24.37 12.70 9.81
C GLY A 308 23.22 13.68 10.11
N GLY A 309 22.71 13.72 11.34
CA GLY A 309 21.69 14.68 11.75
C GLY A 309 21.56 14.78 13.28
N THR A 310 20.63 15.62 13.71
CA THR A 310 20.28 15.80 15.12
C THR A 310 19.11 14.89 15.44
N GLY A 311 19.28 14.02 16.43
CA GLY A 311 18.18 13.23 16.97
C GLY A 311 17.12 14.12 17.61
N VAL A 312 15.86 13.88 17.29
CA VAL A 312 14.71 14.58 17.88
C VAL A 312 13.74 13.58 18.48
N PRO A 313 13.02 13.95 19.56
CA PRO A 313 11.93 13.13 20.07
C PRO A 313 10.91 12.86 18.98
N ASN A 314 10.37 11.65 18.93
CA ASN A 314 9.27 11.32 18.03
C ASN A 314 7.93 11.64 18.71
N ASP A 315 7.65 12.93 18.85
CA ASP A 315 6.36 13.46 19.25
C ASP A 315 5.81 14.40 18.16
N ASP A 316 4.65 15.01 18.39
CA ASP A 316 4.06 15.96 17.45
C ASP A 316 4.97 17.16 17.14
N ASN A 317 6.03 17.43 17.93
CA ASN A 317 6.99 18.50 17.62
C ASN A 317 7.83 18.17 16.37
N PHE A 318 7.90 16.90 15.96
CA PHE A 318 8.45 16.55 14.65
C PHE A 318 7.72 17.28 13.52
N LEU A 319 6.41 17.51 13.66
CA LEU A 319 5.62 18.23 12.66
C LEU A 319 6.00 19.70 12.54
N ASP A 320 6.54 20.32 13.60
CA ASP A 320 6.99 21.73 13.59
C ASP A 320 8.24 21.97 12.76
N LEU A 321 8.96 20.90 12.40
CA LEU A 321 10.26 21.02 11.74
C LEU A 321 10.10 21.68 10.35
N PRO A 322 10.97 22.64 10.00
CA PRO A 322 10.90 23.30 8.70
C PRO A 322 11.15 22.33 7.54
N ALA A 323 10.16 22.22 6.65
CA ALA A 323 10.29 21.64 5.30
C ALA A 323 9.17 22.16 4.38
N ASP A 324 9.30 21.95 3.07
CA ASP A 324 8.27 22.33 2.09
C ASP A 324 7.11 21.34 2.07
N VAL A 325 7.39 20.04 2.17
CA VAL A 325 6.38 18.99 1.97
C VAL A 325 6.45 17.95 3.08
N LEU A 326 5.28 17.62 3.63
CA LEU A 326 5.10 16.55 4.62
C LEU A 326 4.63 15.26 3.92
N ILE A 327 5.26 14.12 4.24
CA ILE A 327 4.86 12.80 3.72
C ILE A 327 4.65 11.81 4.88
N PRO A 328 3.42 11.65 5.41
CA PRO A 328 3.11 10.61 6.39
C PRO A 328 3.12 9.20 5.77
N CYS A 329 3.80 8.25 6.43
CA CYS A 329 4.16 6.94 5.85
C CYS A 329 3.84 5.67 6.70
N ALA A 330 3.13 5.75 7.83
CA ALA A 330 2.91 4.57 8.70
C ALA A 330 1.45 4.28 9.03
N VAL A 331 0.83 5.03 9.94
CA VAL A 331 -0.42 4.61 10.60
C VAL A 331 -1.62 5.48 10.23
N ASP A 332 -2.80 4.89 10.39
CA ASP A 332 -4.07 5.59 10.18
C ASP A 332 -4.25 6.71 11.21
N GLY A 333 -4.72 7.88 10.74
CA GLY A 333 -4.98 9.04 11.60
C GLY A 333 -3.73 9.65 12.23
N THR A 334 -2.57 9.47 11.61
CA THR A 334 -1.31 10.07 12.05
C THR A 334 -1.40 11.61 12.14
N ILE A 335 -2.06 12.22 11.17
CA ILE A 335 -2.40 13.65 11.19
C ILE A 335 -3.90 13.74 11.51
N HIS A 336 -4.22 14.32 12.65
CA HIS A 336 -5.57 14.43 13.19
C HIS A 336 -5.87 15.86 13.67
N LYS A 337 -7.12 16.10 14.06
CA LYS A 337 -7.60 17.44 14.47
C LYS A 337 -6.76 18.13 15.54
N ASP A 338 -6.08 17.36 16.41
CA ASP A 338 -5.34 17.91 17.54
C ASP A 338 -3.88 18.28 17.19
N ASN A 339 -3.32 17.73 16.09
CA ASN A 339 -1.95 18.03 15.65
C ASN A 339 -1.86 18.73 14.28
N VAL A 340 -2.95 18.77 13.48
CA VAL A 340 -2.95 19.36 12.13
C VAL A 340 -2.55 20.84 12.10
N ALA A 341 -2.78 21.59 13.17
CA ALA A 341 -2.35 22.99 13.27
C ALA A 341 -0.83 23.16 13.12
N ARG A 342 -0.06 22.13 13.52
CA ARG A 342 1.40 22.07 13.37
C ARG A 342 1.83 21.79 11.93
N CYS A 343 0.91 21.43 11.04
CA CYS A 343 1.20 21.17 9.63
C CYS A 343 0.95 22.40 8.74
N LEU A 344 0.53 23.54 9.30
CA LEU A 344 0.04 24.67 8.52
C LEU A 344 1.16 25.47 7.82
N HIS A 345 2.43 25.25 8.16
CA HIS A 345 3.57 25.86 7.46
C HIS A 345 4.01 25.10 6.20
N PHE A 346 3.59 23.84 6.04
CA PHE A 346 3.92 23.07 4.85
C PHE A 346 3.25 23.65 3.60
N LYS A 347 3.93 23.54 2.46
CA LYS A 347 3.41 23.93 1.16
C LYS A 347 2.45 22.89 0.59
N ALA A 348 2.58 21.63 1.03
CA ALA A 348 1.71 20.54 0.65
C ALA A 348 1.88 19.32 1.57
N VAL A 349 0.90 18.43 1.54
CA VAL A 349 0.95 17.12 2.21
C VAL A 349 0.75 16.01 1.20
N VAL A 350 1.56 14.95 1.27
CA VAL A 350 1.43 13.75 0.44
C VAL A 350 1.10 12.55 1.30
N GLU A 351 -0.13 12.09 1.24
CA GLU A 351 -0.62 10.98 2.05
C GLU A 351 -0.14 9.63 1.49
N ALA A 352 1.09 9.22 1.81
CA ALA A 352 1.67 7.99 1.26
C ALA A 352 1.13 6.72 1.95
N ALA A 353 0.77 6.77 3.23
CA ALA A 353 0.09 5.67 3.92
C ALA A 353 -1.43 5.74 3.72
N ASN A 354 -2.14 4.61 3.86
CA ASN A 354 -3.61 4.63 3.80
C ASN A 354 -4.17 5.39 5.00
N SER A 355 -5.08 6.33 4.74
CA SER A 355 -5.81 7.09 5.76
C SER A 355 -4.93 7.74 6.82
N ALA A 356 -3.75 8.24 6.43
CA ALA A 356 -2.85 8.90 7.36
C ALA A 356 -3.38 10.26 7.84
N LEU A 357 -4.29 10.87 7.09
CA LEU A 357 -5.02 12.08 7.50
C LEU A 357 -6.45 11.69 7.93
N THR A 358 -6.90 12.23 9.06
CA THR A 358 -8.33 12.20 9.38
C THR A 358 -9.11 13.21 8.51
N PRO A 359 -10.41 13.01 8.25
CA PRO A 359 -11.27 13.95 7.52
C PRO A 359 -11.24 15.35 8.10
N ASP A 360 -11.28 15.47 9.43
CA ASP A 360 -11.12 16.77 10.11
C ASP A 360 -9.79 17.44 9.77
N ALA A 361 -8.68 16.69 9.74
CA ALA A 361 -7.37 17.22 9.40
C ALA A 361 -7.29 17.61 7.91
N ASP A 362 -7.82 16.77 7.02
CA ASP A 362 -7.93 17.06 5.58
C ASP A 362 -8.74 18.33 5.33
N ALA A 363 -9.84 18.52 6.07
CA ALA A 363 -10.66 19.73 6.02
C ALA A 363 -9.90 20.97 6.49
N VAL A 364 -9.20 20.90 7.63
CA VAL A 364 -8.39 22.02 8.15
C VAL A 364 -7.29 22.41 7.17
N LEU A 365 -6.56 21.45 6.60
CA LEU A 365 -5.52 21.72 5.60
C LEU A 365 -6.11 22.42 4.36
N ARG A 366 -7.25 21.93 3.87
CA ARG A 366 -7.96 22.51 2.72
C ARG A 366 -8.45 23.93 3.00
N GLU A 367 -8.99 24.22 4.18
CA GLU A 367 -9.43 25.57 4.58
C GLU A 367 -8.27 26.57 4.63
N HIS A 368 -7.07 26.10 4.95
CA HIS A 368 -5.84 26.92 4.96
C HIS A 368 -5.13 26.94 3.60
N GLY A 369 -5.73 26.38 2.54
CA GLY A 369 -5.18 26.38 1.20
C GLY A 369 -3.95 25.47 1.01
N ILE A 370 -3.77 24.48 1.90
CA ILE A 370 -2.67 23.50 1.81
C ILE A 370 -3.17 22.30 1.01
N PRO A 371 -2.66 22.09 -0.21
CA PRO A 371 -3.11 21.00 -1.06
C PRO A 371 -2.61 19.65 -0.54
N VAL A 372 -3.49 18.65 -0.61
CA VAL A 372 -3.24 17.28 -0.20
C VAL A 372 -3.25 16.36 -1.42
N LEU A 373 -2.21 15.54 -1.58
CA LEU A 373 -2.24 14.39 -2.49
C LEU A 373 -2.80 13.19 -1.73
N PRO A 374 -3.99 12.67 -2.10
CA PRO A 374 -4.69 11.66 -1.31
C PRO A 374 -4.08 10.26 -1.46
N ASP A 375 -4.21 9.46 -0.41
CA ASP A 375 -3.74 8.07 -0.34
C ASP A 375 -4.26 7.15 -1.45
N ILE A 376 -5.52 7.31 -1.86
CA ILE A 376 -6.15 6.52 -2.92
C ILE A 376 -5.35 6.56 -4.23
N TYR A 377 -4.60 7.64 -4.47
CA TYR A 377 -3.67 7.78 -5.58
C TYR A 377 -2.20 7.57 -5.16
N ALA A 378 -1.74 8.26 -4.10
CA ALA A 378 -0.33 8.36 -3.75
C ALA A 378 0.33 7.01 -3.44
N ASN A 379 -0.43 6.04 -2.92
CA ASN A 379 0.08 4.71 -2.59
C ASN A 379 -0.22 3.63 -3.65
N GLY A 380 -0.64 4.07 -4.85
CA GLY A 380 -1.03 3.21 -5.95
C GLY A 380 0.09 2.33 -6.52
N GLY A 381 1.36 2.63 -6.24
CA GLY A 381 2.47 1.92 -6.88
C GLY A 381 2.56 0.43 -6.53
N ALA A 382 2.31 0.06 -5.26
CA ALA A 382 2.34 -1.34 -4.84
C ALA A 382 1.26 -2.17 -5.52
N VAL A 383 0.07 -1.58 -5.73
CA VAL A 383 -1.06 -2.28 -6.36
C VAL A 383 -0.92 -2.37 -7.88
N ILE A 384 -0.33 -1.35 -8.52
CA ILE A 384 0.03 -1.40 -9.95
C ILE A 384 1.09 -2.48 -10.21
N VAL A 385 2.15 -2.54 -9.41
CA VAL A 385 3.18 -3.58 -9.56
C VAL A 385 2.62 -4.98 -9.25
N SER A 386 1.67 -5.08 -8.31
CA SER A 386 0.92 -6.33 -8.11
C SER A 386 0.09 -6.74 -9.33
N PHE A 387 -0.43 -5.79 -10.11
CA PHE A 387 -1.08 -6.07 -11.38
C PHE A 387 -0.10 -6.54 -12.43
N PHE A 388 1.08 -5.92 -12.54
CA PHE A 388 2.13 -6.40 -13.44
C PHE A 388 2.60 -7.81 -13.10
N GLU A 389 2.71 -8.15 -11.82
CA GLU A 389 3.01 -9.54 -11.41
C GLU A 389 1.94 -10.53 -11.91
N TRP A 390 0.68 -10.13 -11.89
CA TRP A 390 -0.40 -10.97 -12.42
C TRP A 390 -0.34 -11.07 -13.95
N VAL A 391 -0.11 -9.96 -14.65
CA VAL A 391 0.03 -9.91 -16.12
C VAL A 391 1.18 -10.81 -16.58
N GLN A 392 2.39 -10.63 -16.02
CA GLN A 392 3.57 -11.41 -16.41
C GLN A 392 3.36 -12.92 -16.16
N ASN A 393 2.67 -13.27 -15.07
CA ASN A 393 2.41 -14.68 -14.72
C ASN A 393 1.36 -15.32 -15.62
N ASN A 394 0.41 -14.55 -16.17
CA ASN A 394 -0.50 -15.03 -17.21
C ASN A 394 0.20 -15.15 -18.58
N GLN A 395 1.23 -14.34 -18.83
CA GLN A 395 2.03 -14.37 -20.05
C GLN A 395 3.16 -15.40 -20.01
N ASN A 396 3.45 -15.99 -18.84
CA ASN A 396 4.58 -16.89 -18.59
C ASN A 396 5.95 -16.29 -18.96
N LEU A 397 6.14 -15.00 -18.68
CA LEU A 397 7.41 -14.28 -18.89
C LEU A 397 7.75 -13.42 -17.68
N GLN A 398 9.01 -13.01 -17.57
CA GLN A 398 9.49 -12.11 -16.50
C GLN A 398 9.91 -10.78 -17.12
N TRP A 399 9.50 -9.68 -16.48
CA TRP A 399 9.91 -8.33 -16.89
C TRP A 399 11.19 -7.94 -16.19
N GLU A 400 11.97 -7.11 -16.86
CA GLU A 400 13.13 -6.46 -16.25
C GLU A 400 12.69 -5.26 -15.38
N GLU A 401 13.51 -4.89 -14.40
CA GLU A 401 13.17 -3.86 -13.43
C GLU A 401 12.87 -2.50 -14.10
N ASP A 402 13.59 -2.16 -15.16
CA ASP A 402 13.39 -0.91 -15.89
C ASP A 402 12.08 -0.88 -16.68
N GLU A 403 11.61 -2.04 -17.16
CA GLU A 403 10.30 -2.17 -17.79
C GLU A 403 9.18 -1.96 -16.77
N VAL A 404 9.31 -2.57 -15.58
CA VAL A 404 8.39 -2.37 -14.45
C VAL A 404 8.34 -0.90 -14.05
N LYS A 405 9.50 -0.23 -13.94
CA LYS A 405 9.58 1.20 -13.59
C LYS A 405 8.89 2.08 -14.63
N ARG A 406 9.14 1.85 -15.92
CA ARG A 406 8.57 2.63 -17.02
C ARG A 406 7.05 2.50 -17.06
N GLU A 407 6.53 1.28 -16.96
CA GLU A 407 5.07 1.07 -16.95
C GLU A 407 4.43 1.63 -15.68
N LEU A 408 5.07 1.49 -14.52
CA LEU A 408 4.59 2.10 -13.28
C LEU A 408 4.45 3.62 -13.42
N ASP A 409 5.46 4.28 -14.00
CA ASP A 409 5.44 5.72 -14.23
C ASP A 409 4.30 6.14 -15.15
N ARG A 410 4.10 5.40 -16.25
CA ARG A 410 3.01 5.64 -17.19
C ARG A 410 1.64 5.55 -16.50
N TYR A 411 1.38 4.47 -15.76
CA TYR A 411 0.10 4.28 -15.05
C TYR A 411 -0.19 5.41 -14.05
N LEU A 412 0.81 5.81 -13.26
CA LEU A 412 0.66 6.89 -12.29
C LEU A 412 0.43 8.24 -12.97
N THR A 413 1.15 8.53 -14.06
CA THR A 413 0.98 9.75 -14.85
C THR A 413 -0.41 9.81 -15.49
N ASP A 414 -0.88 8.70 -16.06
CA ASP A 414 -2.22 8.59 -16.67
C ASP A 414 -3.34 8.76 -15.65
N ALA A 415 -3.20 8.14 -14.47
CA ALA A 415 -4.15 8.30 -13.37
C ALA A 415 -4.17 9.76 -12.86
N TYR A 416 -3.02 10.41 -12.77
CA TYR A 416 -2.94 11.82 -12.37
C TYR A 416 -3.57 12.76 -13.43
N ASN A 417 -3.37 12.48 -14.72
CA ASN A 417 -4.08 13.16 -15.80
C ASN A 417 -5.61 13.05 -15.65
N ALA A 418 -6.11 11.91 -15.17
CA ALA A 418 -7.53 11.75 -14.89
C ALA A 418 -7.99 12.66 -13.73
N LEU A 419 -7.22 12.75 -12.65
CA LEU A 419 -7.53 13.67 -11.54
C LEU A 419 -7.63 15.12 -11.99
N LEU A 420 -6.66 15.58 -12.80
CA LEU A 420 -6.66 16.96 -13.30
C LEU A 420 -7.84 17.25 -14.22
N ARG A 421 -8.26 16.28 -15.06
CA ARG A 421 -9.45 16.44 -15.91
C ARG A 421 -10.73 16.64 -15.08
N GLU A 422 -10.86 15.96 -13.95
CA GLU A 422 -11.99 16.19 -13.04
C GLU A 422 -11.93 17.60 -12.43
N GLN A 423 -10.74 18.07 -12.02
CA GLN A 423 -10.58 19.46 -11.55
C GLN A 423 -10.84 20.50 -12.65
N GLU A 424 -10.48 20.22 -13.90
CA GLU A 424 -10.81 21.09 -15.05
C GLU A 424 -12.32 21.15 -15.29
N GLN A 425 -13.02 20.00 -15.15
CA GLN A 425 -14.46 19.91 -15.36
C GLN A 425 -15.27 20.59 -14.24
N TYR A 426 -14.91 20.35 -12.97
CA TYR A 426 -15.70 20.79 -11.80
C TYR A 426 -15.09 21.99 -11.05
N GLY A 427 -13.92 22.47 -11.48
CA GLY A 427 -13.21 23.61 -10.88
C GLY A 427 -12.10 23.19 -9.91
N THR A 428 -11.13 24.08 -9.73
CA THR A 428 -9.93 23.83 -8.90
C THR A 428 -10.20 23.76 -7.39
N SER A 429 -11.40 24.14 -6.95
CA SER A 429 -11.86 23.95 -5.58
C SER A 429 -12.19 22.48 -5.26
N LEU A 430 -12.39 21.64 -6.28
CA LEU A 430 -12.55 20.20 -6.11
C LEU A 430 -11.24 19.61 -5.57
N SER A 431 -11.30 18.97 -4.40
CA SER A 431 -10.13 18.31 -3.83
C SER A 431 -9.64 17.16 -4.73
N LEU A 432 -8.34 16.90 -4.75
CA LEU A 432 -7.79 15.73 -5.46
C LEU A 432 -8.34 14.41 -4.92
N ARG A 433 -8.75 14.38 -3.63
CA ARG A 433 -9.41 13.22 -3.01
C ARG A 433 -10.75 12.95 -3.66
N THR A 434 -11.63 13.96 -3.69
CA THR A 434 -12.95 13.85 -4.34
C THR A 434 -12.80 13.56 -5.84
N ALA A 435 -11.85 14.20 -6.52
CA ALA A 435 -11.52 13.89 -7.92
C ALA A 435 -11.14 12.42 -8.11
N GLY A 436 -10.35 11.84 -7.20
CA GLY A 436 -9.97 10.43 -7.23
C GLY A 436 -11.17 9.48 -7.17
N TYR A 437 -12.11 9.77 -6.25
CA TYR A 437 -13.36 9.02 -6.16
C TYR A 437 -14.26 9.22 -7.38
N LEU A 438 -14.33 10.43 -7.94
CA LEU A 438 -15.10 10.69 -9.16
C LEU A 438 -14.58 9.87 -10.34
N VAL A 439 -13.26 9.84 -10.58
CA VAL A 439 -12.67 9.01 -11.65
C VAL A 439 -13.00 7.54 -11.45
N ALA A 440 -12.85 7.03 -10.21
CA ALA A 440 -13.14 5.64 -9.89
C ALA A 440 -14.61 5.28 -10.14
N LEU A 441 -15.51 6.08 -9.57
CA LEU A 441 -16.95 5.88 -9.64
C LEU A 441 -17.50 6.01 -11.07
N LYS A 442 -17.04 6.99 -11.86
CA LYS A 442 -17.41 7.12 -13.28
C LYS A 442 -17.03 5.87 -14.09
N ARG A 443 -15.84 5.30 -13.86
CA ARG A 443 -15.39 4.08 -14.54
C ARG A 443 -16.23 2.86 -14.16
N LEU A 444 -16.54 2.71 -12.87
CA LEU A 444 -17.40 1.63 -12.38
C LEU A 444 -18.81 1.77 -12.95
N GLN A 445 -19.41 2.97 -12.84
CA GLN A 445 -20.74 3.27 -13.37
C GLN A 445 -20.84 2.95 -14.86
N GLN A 446 -19.86 3.41 -15.65
CA GLN A 446 -19.85 3.14 -17.10
C GLN A 446 -19.77 1.64 -17.39
N ALA A 447 -18.96 0.90 -16.65
CA ALA A 447 -18.84 -0.54 -16.83
C ALA A 447 -20.11 -1.29 -16.43
N GLU A 448 -20.73 -0.95 -15.30
CA GLU A 448 -21.99 -1.54 -14.82
C GLU A 448 -23.14 -1.26 -15.81
N LEU A 449 -23.29 -0.02 -16.28
CA LEU A 449 -24.33 0.36 -17.23
C LEU A 449 -24.20 -0.39 -18.57
N VAL A 450 -22.98 -0.57 -19.07
CA VAL A 450 -22.74 -1.24 -20.37
C VAL A 450 -22.84 -2.76 -20.26
N ARG A 451 -22.40 -3.36 -19.15
CA ARG A 451 -22.53 -4.80 -18.91
C ARG A 451 -23.98 -5.21 -18.62
N GLY A 452 -24.78 -4.28 -18.08
CA GLY A 452 -26.14 -4.52 -17.63
C GLY A 452 -26.16 -5.21 -16.26
N HIS A 453 -27.25 -5.03 -15.52
CA HIS A 453 -27.47 -5.68 -14.22
C HIS A 453 -27.65 -7.20 -14.44
N SER A 454 -26.61 -7.99 -14.17
CA SER A 454 -26.64 -9.46 -14.29
C SER A 454 -26.25 -10.15 -13.00
#